data_AF-A0A8S3F1G2-F1
#
_entry.id   AF-A0A8S3F1G2-F1
#
_cell.length_a   1.000
_cell.length_b   1.000
_cell.length_c   1.000
_cell.angle_alpha   90.00
_cell.angle_beta   90.00
_cell.angle_gamma   90.00
#
_symmetry.space_group_name_H-M   'P 1'
#
loop_
_entity.id
_entity.type
_entity.pdbx_description
1 polymer ?
#
loop_
_entity_poly.entity_id
_entity_poly.type
_entity_poly.pdbx_seq_one_letter_code
_entity_poly.pdbx_strand_id
1 'polypeptide(L)'
;MEYSRIQLDDLPDEILMIIFKKLGHILVLYSLIGINKRLNKIAHDSIFTNHLTLIASWNHSICALPYPILDQFCSRVLPEIHDKIKWLELETFSMERILFATTYPNLYGLRLHNIQQETAIRIFSGKIFRFDLFNGKYI
;
A
#
# COMPACT_ATOMS: atom_id res chain seq x y z
N MET A 1 41.22 5.02 7.60
CA MET A 1 39.92 5.68 7.45
C MET A 1 38.91 4.89 8.26
N GLU A 2 38.55 5.38 9.43
CA GLU A 2 37.45 4.81 10.21
C GLU A 2 36.14 5.30 9.60
N TYR A 3 35.38 4.39 8.99
CA TYR A 3 34.00 4.68 8.64
C TYR A 3 33.19 4.64 9.94
N SER A 4 32.62 5.77 10.34
CA SER A 4 31.62 5.81 11.40
C SER A 4 30.41 5.00 10.93
N ARG A 5 30.19 3.84 11.57
CA ARG A 5 28.97 3.05 11.38
C ARG A 5 27.85 3.75 12.13
N ILE A 6 27.19 4.70 11.48
CA ILE A 6 25.94 5.27 12.00
C ILE A 6 24.92 4.13 11.97
N GLN A 7 24.41 3.73 13.14
CA GLN A 7 23.33 2.75 13.19
C GLN A 7 22.02 3.45 12.84
N LEU A 8 21.08 2.70 12.26
CA LEU A 8 19.77 3.24 11.90
C LEU A 8 19.06 3.84 13.12
N ASP A 9 19.28 3.25 14.30
CA ASP A 9 18.71 3.70 15.57
C ASP A 9 19.30 5.04 16.06
N ASP A 10 20.47 5.46 15.57
CA ASP A 10 21.09 6.73 15.94
C ASP A 10 20.52 7.92 15.14
N LEU A 11 19.82 7.65 14.04
CA LEU A 11 19.23 8.68 13.20
C LEU A 11 17.95 9.24 13.85
N PRO A 12 17.65 10.54 13.75
CA PRO A 12 16.35 11.11 14.14
C PRO A 12 15.16 10.56 13.32
N ASP A 13 13.95 10.63 13.88
CA ASP A 13 12.72 10.14 13.23
C ASP A 13 12.48 10.81 11.87
N GLU A 14 12.78 12.09 11.75
CA GLU A 14 12.62 12.88 10.52
C GLU A 14 13.50 12.35 9.39
N ILE A 15 14.74 11.95 9.71
CA ILE A 15 15.67 11.39 8.74
C ILE A 15 15.21 10.00 8.31
N LEU A 16 14.74 9.18 9.26
CA LEU A 16 14.17 7.87 8.96
C LEU A 16 12.94 7.99 8.05
N MET A 17 12.04 8.94 8.32
CA MET A 17 10.87 9.17 7.46
C MET A 17 11.28 9.56 6.03
N ILE A 18 12.30 10.41 5.87
CA ILE A 18 12.82 10.79 4.54
C ILE A 18 13.36 9.56 3.80
N ILE A 19 14.12 8.69 4.50
CA ILE A 19 14.67 7.46 3.92
C ILE A 19 13.53 6.51 3.51
N PHE A 20 12.62 6.21 4.43
CA PHE A 20 11.53 5.26 4.21
C PHE A 20 10.57 5.72 3.11
N LYS A 21 10.30 7.02 3.00
CA LYS A 21 9.47 7.57 1.92
C LYS A 21 10.03 7.24 0.52
N LYS A 22 11.33 6.99 0.39
CA LYS A 22 11.95 6.57 -0.89
C LYS A 22 11.81 5.07 -1.20
N LEU A 23 11.49 4.23 -0.22
CA LEU A 23 11.43 2.77 -0.38
C LEU A 23 10.06 2.25 -0.85
N GLY A 24 9.06 3.12 -0.97
CA GLY A 24 7.69 2.73 -1.32
C GLY A 24 6.89 2.22 -0.11
N HIS A 25 5.62 2.59 -0.01
CA HIS A 25 4.84 2.45 1.22
C HIS A 25 4.64 0.99 1.64
N ILE A 26 4.36 0.08 0.70
CA ILE A 26 4.17 -1.36 0.99
C ILE A 26 5.43 -1.96 1.63
N LEU A 27 6.62 -1.67 1.09
CA LEU A 27 7.87 -2.22 1.60
C LEU A 27 8.18 -1.69 3.00
N VAL A 28 7.94 -0.39 3.22
CA VAL A 28 8.09 0.22 4.55
C VAL A 28 7.15 -0.44 5.56
N LEU A 29 5.87 -0.55 5.26
CA LEU A 29 4.90 -1.13 6.19
C LEU A 29 5.20 -2.60 6.48
N TYR A 30 5.51 -3.37 5.43
CA TYR A 30 5.91 -4.77 5.53
C TYR A 30 7.17 -4.96 6.38
N SER A 31 8.17 -4.09 6.18
CA SER A 31 9.47 -4.21 6.84
C SER A 31 9.48 -3.65 8.24
N LEU A 32 8.71 -2.61 8.57
CA LEU A 32 8.85 -1.91 9.86
C LEU A 32 7.86 -2.38 10.92
N ILE A 33 6.67 -2.82 10.52
CA ILE A 33 5.62 -3.23 11.47
C ILE A 33 6.05 -4.50 12.19
N GLY A 34 6.04 -4.43 13.53
CA GLY A 34 6.42 -5.49 14.43
C GLY A 34 7.91 -5.58 14.78
N ILE A 35 8.78 -4.70 14.23
CA ILE A 35 10.21 -4.73 14.56
C ILE A 35 10.48 -4.18 15.95
N ASN A 36 10.12 -2.91 16.18
CA ASN A 36 10.29 -2.25 17.48
C ASN A 36 9.29 -1.10 17.64
N LYS A 37 9.13 -0.63 18.88
CA LYS A 37 8.13 0.40 19.21
C LYS A 37 8.31 1.70 18.41
N ARG A 38 9.56 2.10 18.15
CA ARG A 38 9.89 3.34 17.43
C ARG A 38 9.53 3.23 15.95
N LEU A 39 9.99 2.17 15.29
CA LEU A 39 9.68 1.90 13.89
C LEU A 39 8.20 1.63 13.66
N ASN A 40 7.51 0.98 14.61
CA ASN A 40 6.05 0.86 14.58
C ASN A 40 5.36 2.21 14.58
N LYS A 41 5.80 3.15 15.45
CA LYS A 41 5.24 4.50 15.48
C LYS A 41 5.42 5.19 14.12
N ILE A 42 6.60 5.07 13.51
CA ILE A 42 6.88 5.65 12.19
C ILE A 42 6.00 4.99 11.11
N ALA A 43 5.89 3.67 11.09
CA ALA A 43 5.10 2.93 10.09
C ALA A 43 3.60 3.27 10.15
N HIS A 44 3.10 3.64 11.34
CA HIS A 44 1.72 4.06 11.56
C HIS A 44 1.45 5.54 11.25
N ASP A 45 2.46 6.28 10.81
CA ASP A 45 2.29 7.66 10.40
C ASP A 45 1.44 7.77 9.13
N SER A 46 0.62 8.82 9.09
CA SER A 46 -0.29 9.12 7.99
C SER A 46 0.40 9.22 6.61
N ILE A 47 1.69 9.55 6.58
CA ILE A 47 2.50 9.60 5.35
C ILE A 47 2.55 8.22 4.68
N PHE A 48 2.58 7.14 5.47
CA PHE A 48 2.66 5.77 4.96
C PHE A 48 1.32 5.07 4.88
N THR A 49 0.33 5.44 5.72
CA THR A 49 -0.93 4.68 5.83
C THR A 49 -2.11 5.29 5.08
N ASN A 50 -2.15 6.61 4.84
CA ASN A 50 -3.34 7.23 4.25
C ASN A 50 -3.55 6.82 2.78
N HIS A 51 -2.47 6.73 2.01
CA HIS A 51 -2.50 6.38 0.60
C HIS A 51 -1.61 5.18 0.35
N LEU A 52 -2.22 4.03 0.07
CA LEU A 52 -1.50 2.80 -0.21
C LEU A 52 -1.57 2.44 -1.68
N THR A 53 -0.39 2.24 -2.25
CA THR A 53 -0.21 1.70 -3.59
C THR A 53 0.27 0.25 -3.43
N LEU A 54 -0.62 -0.69 -3.72
CA LEU A 54 -0.45 -2.13 -3.56
C LEU A 54 -0.30 -2.79 -4.94
N ILE A 55 0.62 -2.24 -5.74
CA ILE A 55 0.98 -2.73 -7.07
C ILE A 55 2.49 -2.89 -7.18
N ALA A 56 2.95 -3.83 -8.00
CA ALA A 56 4.32 -3.92 -8.43
C ALA A 56 4.45 -3.28 -9.82
N SER A 57 5.58 -2.63 -10.10
CA SER A 57 5.93 -2.19 -11.45
C SER A 57 7.14 -2.97 -11.92
N TRP A 58 6.98 -3.73 -13.00
CA TRP A 58 8.09 -4.43 -13.67
C TRP A 58 8.04 -4.12 -15.17
N ASN A 59 9.14 -3.61 -15.73
CA ASN A 59 9.27 -3.32 -17.16
C ASN A 59 8.13 -2.44 -17.70
N HIS A 60 7.78 -1.38 -16.96
CA HIS A 60 6.67 -0.47 -17.26
C HIS A 60 5.26 -1.10 -17.25
N SER A 61 5.14 -2.37 -16.87
CA SER A 61 3.86 -3.03 -16.64
C SER A 61 3.49 -3.00 -15.15
N ILE A 62 2.21 -2.74 -14.89
CA ILE A 62 1.63 -2.83 -13.55
C ILE A 62 1.21 -4.27 -13.30
N CYS A 63 1.73 -4.86 -12.23
CA CYS A 63 1.49 -6.24 -11.84
C CYS A 63 0.97 -6.31 -10.40
N ALA A 64 0.34 -7.44 -10.08
CA ALA A 64 0.00 -7.78 -8.70
C ALA A 64 1.28 -7.88 -7.84
N LEU A 65 1.12 -7.60 -6.54
CA LEU A 65 2.16 -7.96 -5.58
C LEU A 65 2.32 -9.49 -5.53
N PRO A 66 3.54 -10.00 -5.30
CA PRO A 66 3.76 -11.42 -5.05
C PRO A 66 2.85 -11.93 -3.93
N TYR A 67 2.22 -13.10 -4.11
CA TYR A 67 1.29 -13.69 -3.14
C TYR A 67 1.79 -13.69 -1.69
N PRO A 68 3.06 -14.05 -1.38
CA PRO A 68 3.54 -14.02 0.00
C PRO A 68 3.52 -12.63 0.64
N ILE A 69 3.82 -11.59 -0.14
CA ILE A 69 3.79 -10.20 0.33
C ILE A 69 2.34 -9.78 0.57
N LEU A 70 1.44 -10.13 -0.34
CA LEU A 70 0.01 -9.84 -0.24
C LEU A 70 -0.62 -10.53 0.98
N ASP A 71 -0.35 -11.82 1.18
CA ASP A 71 -0.87 -12.60 2.31
C ASP A 71 -0.39 -12.04 3.65
N GLN A 72 0.90 -11.69 3.73
CA GLN A 72 1.45 -11.08 4.93
C GLN A 72 0.89 -9.68 5.17
N PHE A 73 0.70 -8.89 4.11
CA PHE A 73 0.06 -7.58 4.22
C PHE A 73 -1.35 -7.72 4.78
N CYS A 74 -2.18 -8.60 4.19
CA CYS A 74 -3.57 -8.80 4.64
C CYS A 74 -3.67 -9.35 6.07
N SER A 75 -2.74 -10.22 6.49
CA SER A 75 -2.79 -10.86 7.81
C SER A 75 -2.15 -10.08 8.95
N ARG A 76 -1.13 -9.26 8.66
CA ARG A 76 -0.34 -8.56 9.70
C ARG A 76 -0.47 -7.05 9.65
N VAL A 77 -0.34 -6.46 8.46
CA VAL A 77 -0.29 -5.00 8.31
C VAL A 77 -1.71 -4.42 8.29
N LEU A 78 -2.56 -4.98 7.45
CA LEU A 78 -3.89 -4.47 7.19
C LEU A 78 -4.76 -4.36 8.47
N PRO A 79 -4.77 -5.34 9.40
CA PRO A 79 -5.52 -5.21 10.65
C PRO A 79 -5.07 -4.05 11.55
N GLU A 80 -3.82 -3.59 11.42
CA GLU A 80 -3.28 -2.49 12.24
C GLU A 80 -3.56 -1.10 11.66
N ILE A 81 -3.83 -1.00 10.35
CA ILE A 81 -3.89 0.29 9.65
C ILE A 81 -5.19 0.52 8.86
N HIS A 82 -6.11 -0.46 8.79
CA HIS A 82 -7.28 -0.38 7.91
C HIS A 82 -8.18 0.83 8.15
N ASP A 83 -8.26 1.31 9.39
CA ASP A 83 -8.98 2.51 9.77
C ASP A 83 -8.29 3.80 9.29
N LYS A 84 -6.98 3.78 9.04
CA LYS A 84 -6.21 4.95 8.59
C LYS A 84 -6.20 5.09 7.07
N ILE A 85 -6.53 4.03 6.34
CA ILE A 85 -6.49 4.01 4.88
C ILE A 85 -7.60 4.89 4.33
N LYS A 86 -7.20 5.88 3.53
CA LYS A 86 -8.07 6.84 2.86
C LYS A 86 -8.16 6.62 1.35
N TRP A 87 -7.07 6.13 0.77
CA TRP A 87 -6.95 5.84 -0.64
C TRP A 87 -6.22 4.51 -0.86
N LEU A 88 -6.79 3.66 -1.73
CA LEU A 88 -6.19 2.41 -2.19
C LEU A 88 -5.96 2.44 -3.70
N GLU A 89 -4.77 2.02 -4.11
CA GLU A 89 -4.44 1.76 -5.50
C GLU A 89 -4.03 0.30 -5.64
N LEU A 90 -4.84 -0.47 -6.36
CA LEU A 90 -4.74 -1.94 -6.43
C LEU A 90 -4.63 -2.40 -7.88
N GLU A 91 -4.06 -3.58 -8.05
CA GLU A 91 -4.20 -4.36 -9.27
C GLU A 91 -5.39 -5.33 -9.12
N THR A 92 -6.07 -5.64 -10.23
CA THR A 92 -7.34 -6.40 -10.24
C THR A 92 -7.26 -7.76 -9.56
N PHE A 93 -6.18 -8.53 -9.72
CA PHE A 93 -6.01 -9.82 -9.04
C PHE A 93 -5.88 -9.68 -7.51
N SER A 94 -5.38 -8.55 -7.02
CA SER A 94 -5.24 -8.29 -5.58
C SER A 94 -6.51 -7.69 -4.97
N MET A 95 -7.42 -7.18 -5.80
CA MET A 95 -8.61 -6.45 -5.37
C MET A 95 -9.50 -7.27 -4.44
N GLU A 96 -9.92 -8.48 -4.82
CA GLU A 96 -10.83 -9.28 -3.99
C GLU A 96 -10.21 -9.58 -2.63
N ARG A 97 -8.94 -9.98 -2.62
CA ARG A 97 -8.21 -10.31 -1.39
C ARG A 97 -8.09 -9.13 -0.44
N ILE A 98 -7.89 -7.92 -0.94
CA ILE A 98 -7.70 -6.73 -0.11
C ILE A 98 -9.06 -6.16 0.31
N LEU A 99 -9.93 -5.87 -0.66
CA LEU A 99 -11.21 -5.20 -0.40
C LEU A 99 -12.17 -6.03 0.44
N PHE A 100 -12.08 -7.36 0.40
CA PHE A 100 -12.92 -8.24 1.22
C PHE A 100 -12.24 -8.72 2.52
N ALA A 101 -10.96 -8.42 2.75
CA ALA A 101 -10.28 -8.84 3.97
C ALA A 101 -10.75 -8.09 5.23
N THR A 102 -11.18 -6.83 5.09
CA THR A 102 -11.62 -6.00 6.22
C THR A 102 -12.53 -4.86 5.78
N THR A 103 -13.08 -4.12 6.74
CA THR A 103 -13.82 -2.88 6.51
C THR A 103 -12.89 -1.67 6.53
N TYR A 104 -13.08 -0.74 5.59
CA TYR A 104 -12.28 0.48 5.49
C TYR A 104 -13.13 1.72 5.79
N PRO A 105 -13.27 2.12 7.07
CA PRO A 105 -14.24 3.15 7.46
C PRO A 105 -13.93 4.55 6.89
N ASN A 106 -12.65 4.84 6.60
CA ASN A 106 -12.20 6.15 6.13
C ASN A 106 -11.83 6.16 4.63
N LEU A 107 -12.09 5.07 3.91
CA LEU A 107 -11.76 4.95 2.49
C LEU A 107 -12.73 5.78 1.65
N TYR A 108 -12.20 6.78 0.95
CA TYR A 108 -12.97 7.59 0.01
C TYR A 108 -12.43 7.51 -1.43
N GLY A 109 -11.29 6.83 -1.63
CA GLY A 109 -10.64 6.71 -2.93
C GLY A 109 -10.18 5.31 -3.25
N LEU A 110 -10.50 4.85 -4.45
CA LEU A 110 -10.06 3.55 -4.98
C LEU A 110 -9.62 3.73 -6.43
N ARG A 111 -8.42 3.27 -6.73
CA ARG A 111 -7.92 3.14 -8.10
C ARG A 111 -7.63 1.68 -8.38
N LEU A 112 -8.14 1.18 -9.50
CA LEU A 112 -7.90 -0.19 -9.96
C LEU A 112 -7.15 -0.18 -11.29
N HIS A 113 -6.11 -1.00 -11.35
CA HIS A 113 -5.32 -1.25 -12.55
C HIS A 113 -5.69 -2.59 -13.17
N ASN A 114 -5.59 -2.67 -14.51
CA ASN A 114 -5.86 -3.87 -15.30
C ASN A 114 -7.29 -4.44 -15.15
N ILE A 115 -8.27 -3.61 -14.78
CA ILE A 115 -9.65 -4.06 -14.64
C ILE A 115 -10.37 -4.05 -15.99
N GLN A 116 -11.01 -5.17 -16.34
CA GLN A 116 -11.92 -5.18 -17.47
C GLN A 116 -13.13 -4.31 -17.17
N GLN A 117 -13.51 -3.45 -18.12
CA GLN A 117 -14.58 -2.46 -17.94
C GLN A 117 -15.91 -3.08 -17.50
N GLU A 118 -16.26 -4.24 -18.06
CA GLU A 118 -17.48 -4.97 -17.69
C GLU A 118 -17.45 -5.44 -16.23
N THR A 119 -16.31 -5.93 -15.77
CA THR A 119 -16.08 -6.33 -14.37
C THR A 119 -16.20 -5.13 -13.44
N ALA A 120 -15.62 -3.97 -13.81
CA ALA A 120 -15.75 -2.74 -13.04
C ALA A 120 -17.22 -2.30 -12.91
N ILE A 121 -17.98 -2.30 -14.01
CA ILE A 121 -19.40 -1.94 -14.00
C ILE A 121 -20.19 -2.88 -13.09
N ARG A 122 -19.96 -4.20 -13.16
CA ARG A 122 -20.66 -5.18 -12.31
C ARG A 122 -20.36 -4.99 -10.82
N ILE A 123 -19.10 -4.71 -10.47
CA ILE A 123 -18.68 -4.57 -9.07
C ILE A 123 -19.18 -3.24 -8.46
N PHE A 124 -19.15 -2.15 -9.24
CA PHE A 124 -19.40 -0.80 -8.71
C PHE A 124 -20.79 -0.24 -9.00
N SER A 125 -21.63 -0.92 -9.77
CA SER A 125 -23.00 -0.49 -10.12
C SER A 125 -23.98 -0.34 -8.94
N GLY A 126 -23.53 -0.45 -7.69
CA GLY A 126 -24.36 -0.14 -6.52
C GLY A 126 -23.64 0.35 -5.26
N LYS A 127 -22.34 0.66 -5.27
CA LYS A 127 -21.59 0.85 -4.01
C LYS A 127 -20.57 2.00 -3.90
N ILE A 128 -20.18 2.74 -4.95
CA ILE A 128 -19.08 3.73 -4.82
C ILE A 128 -19.35 5.04 -5.59
N PHE A 129 -19.02 6.18 -4.96
CA PHE A 129 -19.29 7.56 -5.42
C PHE A 129 -18.17 8.19 -6.30
N ARG A 130 -17.02 7.54 -6.49
CA ARG A 130 -15.98 7.98 -7.44
C ARG A 130 -15.07 6.82 -7.86
N PHE A 131 -14.96 6.57 -9.16
CA PHE A 131 -14.18 5.48 -9.73
C PHE A 131 -13.33 6.01 -10.90
N ASP A 132 -12.00 5.93 -10.79
CA ASP A 132 -11.06 6.33 -11.84
C ASP A 132 -10.49 5.06 -12.51
N LEU A 133 -10.86 4.83 -13.77
CA LEU A 133 -10.45 3.66 -14.57
C LEU A 133 -9.32 4.08 -15.52
N PHE A 134 -8.11 3.56 -15.30
CA PHE A 134 -6.97 3.78 -16.21
C PHE A 134 -6.75 2.54 -17.08
N ASN A 135 -7.24 2.60 -18.33
CA ASN A 135 -6.88 1.62 -19.35
C ASN A 135 -5.58 2.09 -20.02
N GLY A 136 -4.46 1.45 -19.67
CA GLY A 136 -3.20 1.59 -20.39
C GLY A 136 -3.31 0.98 -21.79
N LYS A 137 -3.94 1.69 -22.73
CA LYS A 137 -3.78 1.41 -24.16
C LYS A 137 -2.48 2.07 -24.62
N TYR A 138 -1.42 1.28 -24.73
CA TYR A 138 -0.36 1.60 -25.66
C TYR A 138 -0.90 1.27 -27.06
N ILE A 139 -1.00 2.30 -27.92
CA ILE A 139 -1.17 2.15 -29.37
C ILE A 139 0.18 1.73 -29.94
#